data_AF-A0A2M8C435-F1
#
_entry.id   AF-A0A2M8C435-F1
#
_cell.length_a   1.000
_cell.length_b   1.000
_cell.length_c   1.000
_cell.angle_alpha   90.00
_cell.angle_beta   90.00
_cell.angle_gamma   90.00
#
_symmetry.space_group_name_H-M   'P 1'
#
loop_
_entity.id
_entity.type
_entity.pdbx_description
1 polymer ?
#
loop_
_entity_poly.entity_id
_entity_poly.type
_entity_poly.pdbx_seq_one_letter_code
_entity_poly.pdbx_strand_id
1 'polypeptide(L)'
;MWFENYRTIFGLILIFSILSAGVVYVFSQSRAVGPTFNSQMESLKKQNEELVAKLKNVEDKHNQLVGEFQNAKSEAEKQVAGETTESVSVKTITQNSSSAVPSPVQSGKINVNTASASSLDSLPGIGPSYAGRIIDYREANGGFKAIEEVMNVKGIGPKTFEKIKDKITI
;
A
#
# COMPACT_ATOMS: atom_id res chain seq x y z
N MET A 1 54.55 -27.23 -39.36
CA MET A 1 53.09 -27.03 -39.17
C MET A 1 52.65 -27.03 -37.70
N TRP A 2 53.56 -27.04 -36.70
CA TRP A 2 53.16 -27.08 -35.27
C TRP A 2 53.04 -25.68 -34.61
N PHE A 3 53.55 -24.63 -35.26
CA PHE A 3 53.64 -23.28 -34.69
C PHE A 3 52.30 -22.51 -34.74
N GLU A 4 51.40 -22.84 -35.67
CA GLU A 4 50.10 -22.16 -35.79
C GLU A 4 49.08 -22.65 -34.74
N ASN A 5 49.07 -23.94 -34.42
CA ASN A 5 48.21 -24.48 -33.36
C ASN A 5 48.56 -23.91 -31.97
N TYR A 6 49.81 -23.52 -31.75
CA TYR A 6 50.22 -22.95 -30.47
C TYR A 6 49.62 -21.55 -30.28
N ARG A 7 49.53 -20.73 -31.33
CA ARG A 7 48.93 -19.38 -31.21
C ARG A 7 47.45 -19.43 -30.84
N THR A 8 46.69 -20.36 -31.39
CA THR A 8 45.25 -20.49 -31.09
C THR A 8 45.02 -21.08 -29.71
N ILE A 9 45.78 -22.10 -29.31
CA ILE A 9 45.67 -22.72 -27.98
C ILE A 9 46.03 -21.72 -26.87
N PHE A 10 47.12 -20.96 -27.02
CA PHE A 10 47.52 -19.96 -26.02
C PHE A 10 46.55 -18.78 -25.95
N GLY A 11 45.97 -18.36 -27.07
CA GLY A 11 44.93 -17.34 -27.11
C GLY A 11 43.68 -17.76 -26.33
N LEU A 12 43.23 -19.01 -26.49
CA LEU A 12 42.06 -19.53 -25.77
C LEU A 12 42.30 -19.64 -24.26
N ILE A 13 43.49 -20.08 -23.84
CA ILE A 13 43.87 -20.15 -22.42
C ILE A 13 43.87 -18.75 -21.79
N LEU A 14 44.37 -17.74 -22.51
CA LEU A 14 44.43 -16.35 -22.02
C LEU A 14 43.03 -15.75 -21.86
N ILE A 15 42.12 -16.01 -22.81
CA ILE A 15 40.70 -15.60 -22.72
C ILE A 15 40.01 -16.28 -21.53
N PHE A 16 40.24 -17.58 -21.34
CA PHE A 16 39.64 -18.32 -20.23
C PHE A 16 40.13 -17.83 -18.86
N SER A 17 41.41 -17.45 -18.76
CA SER A 17 41.99 -16.86 -17.56
C SER A 17 41.39 -15.49 -17.22
N ILE A 18 41.08 -14.67 -18.23
CA ILE A 18 40.45 -13.35 -18.02
C ILE A 18 38.99 -13.53 -17.57
N LEU A 19 38.27 -14.45 -18.20
CA LEU A 19 36.88 -14.75 -17.82
C LEU A 19 36.78 -15.31 -16.40
N SER A 20 37.65 -16.25 -16.03
CA SER A 20 37.67 -16.81 -14.67
C SER A 20 38.02 -15.77 -13.61
N ALA A 21 39.01 -14.91 -13.88
CA ALA A 21 39.37 -13.79 -13.01
C ALA A 21 38.20 -12.80 -12.84
N GLY A 22 37.46 -12.52 -13.91
CA GLY A 22 36.26 -11.67 -13.87
C GLY A 22 35.15 -12.25 -12.98
N VAL A 23 34.88 -13.56 -13.10
CA VAL A 23 33.88 -14.24 -12.26
C VAL A 23 34.29 -14.24 -10.79
N VAL A 24 35.56 -14.48 -10.49
CA VAL A 24 36.10 -14.42 -9.12
C VAL A 24 36.03 -12.99 -8.56
N TYR A 25 36.27 -11.97 -9.39
CA TYR A 25 36.19 -10.56 -8.98
C TYR A 25 34.75 -10.14 -8.65
N VAL A 26 33.78 -10.48 -9.51
CA VAL A 26 32.34 -10.24 -9.27
C VAL A 26 31.87 -10.96 -8.00
N PHE A 27 32.31 -12.21 -7.80
CA PHE A 27 31.99 -12.97 -6.60
C PHE A 27 32.69 -12.42 -5.34
N SER A 28 33.89 -11.85 -5.46
CA SER A 28 34.57 -11.21 -4.34
C SER A 28 33.89 -9.90 -3.89
N GLN A 29 33.23 -9.18 -4.80
CA GLN A 29 32.40 -8.00 -4.46
C GLN A 29 31.12 -8.39 -3.71
N SER A 30 30.62 -9.62 -3.86
CA SER A 30 29.39 -10.09 -3.20
C SER A 30 29.54 -10.45 -1.71
N ARG A 31 30.73 -10.32 -1.11
CA ARG A 31 30.94 -10.61 0.33
C ARG A 31 30.73 -9.41 1.27
N ALA A 32 30.08 -8.35 0.81
CA ALA A 32 29.77 -7.18 1.63
C ALA A 32 28.26 -6.97 1.84
N VAL A 33 27.53 -8.00 2.27
CA VAL A 33 26.28 -7.78 3.00
C VAL A 33 26.70 -7.40 4.43
N GLY A 34 26.88 -6.09 4.67
CA GLY A 34 27.44 -5.60 5.93
C GLY A 34 26.63 -5.97 7.18
N PRO A 35 27.23 -5.90 8.39
CA PRO A 35 26.58 -6.25 9.66
C PRO A 35 25.28 -5.45 9.93
N THR A 36 25.14 -4.27 9.33
CA THR A 36 23.95 -3.42 9.39
C THR A 36 22.72 -4.04 8.73
N PHE A 37 22.87 -4.86 7.69
CA PHE A 37 21.72 -5.53 7.05
C PHE A 37 21.16 -6.64 7.95
N ASN A 38 22.03 -7.38 8.63
CA ASN A 38 21.61 -8.44 9.54
C ASN A 38 20.86 -7.88 10.76
N SER A 39 21.33 -6.77 11.34
CA SER A 39 20.63 -6.07 12.43
C SER A 39 19.31 -5.44 11.98
N GLN A 40 19.26 -4.88 10.77
CA GLN A 40 18.01 -4.35 10.22
C GLN A 40 16.98 -5.46 10.00
N MET A 41 17.38 -6.61 9.46
CA MET A 41 16.46 -7.74 9.30
C MET A 41 15.94 -8.29 10.63
N GLU A 42 16.77 -8.30 11.67
CA GLU A 42 16.32 -8.72 12.99
C GLU A 42 15.32 -7.72 13.59
N SER A 43 15.55 -6.41 13.40
CA SER A 43 14.59 -5.38 13.82
C SER A 43 13.25 -5.48 13.06
N LEU A 44 13.30 -5.77 11.75
CA LEU A 44 12.10 -5.96 10.92
C LEU A 44 11.31 -7.20 11.33
N LYS A 45 11.98 -8.32 11.60
CA LYS A 45 11.33 -9.54 12.11
C LYS A 45 10.62 -9.25 13.43
N LYS A 46 11.29 -8.57 14.36
CA LYS A 46 10.72 -8.21 15.66
C LYS A 46 9.52 -7.27 15.53
N GLN A 47 9.58 -6.29 14.62
CA GLN A 47 8.43 -5.43 14.33
C GLN A 47 7.25 -6.23 13.76
N ASN A 48 7.49 -7.21 12.89
CA ASN A 48 6.44 -8.07 12.35
C ASN A 48 5.81 -8.96 13.43
N GLU A 49 6.61 -9.54 14.33
CA GLU A 49 6.12 -10.33 15.45
C GLU A 49 5.28 -9.48 16.42
N GLU A 50 5.73 -8.24 16.71
CA GLU A 50 4.97 -7.29 17.52
C GLU A 50 3.64 -6.89 16.85
N LEU A 51 3.63 -6.67 15.53
CA LEU A 51 2.40 -6.39 14.77
C LEU A 51 1.42 -7.56 14.84
N VAL A 52 1.90 -8.79 14.71
CA VAL A 52 1.07 -10.00 14.83
C VAL A 52 0.46 -10.11 16.23
N ALA A 53 1.22 -9.83 17.28
CA ALA A 53 0.71 -9.83 18.65
C ALA A 53 -0.36 -8.74 18.87
N LYS A 54 -0.17 -7.53 18.32
CA LYS A 54 -1.18 -6.46 18.37
C LYS A 54 -2.46 -6.84 17.65
N LEU A 55 -2.37 -7.48 16.49
CA LEU A 55 -3.55 -7.95 15.74
C LEU A 55 -4.34 -8.99 16.54
N LYS A 56 -3.66 -9.95 17.18
CA LYS A 56 -4.31 -10.94 18.04
C LYS A 56 -5.09 -10.28 19.18
N ASN A 57 -4.49 -9.31 19.87
CA ASN A 57 -5.16 -8.59 20.95
C ASN A 57 -6.40 -7.79 20.46
N VAL A 58 -6.33 -7.21 19.26
CA VAL A 58 -7.50 -6.53 18.66
C VAL A 58 -8.62 -7.52 18.35
N GLU A 59 -8.29 -8.69 17.81
CA GLU A 59 -9.24 -9.77 17.55
C GLU A 59 -9.90 -10.29 18.84
N ASP A 60 -9.10 -10.54 19.88
CA ASP A 60 -9.59 -10.98 21.18
C ASP A 60 -10.53 -9.92 21.80
N LYS A 61 -10.18 -8.63 21.68
CA LYS A 61 -11.02 -7.52 22.14
C LYS A 61 -12.33 -7.43 21.35
N HIS A 62 -12.30 -7.68 20.03
CA HIS A 62 -13.51 -7.72 19.21
C HIS A 62 -14.45 -8.85 19.67
N ASN A 63 -13.91 -10.05 19.85
CA ASN A 63 -14.68 -11.21 20.29
C ASN A 63 -15.27 -11.03 21.71
N GLN A 64 -14.52 -10.39 22.61
CA GLN A 64 -15.03 -10.00 23.93
C GLN A 64 -16.19 -9.00 23.82
N LEU A 65 -16.03 -7.92 23.04
CA LEU A 65 -17.06 -6.92 22.82
C LEU A 65 -18.33 -7.55 22.23
N VAL A 66 -18.18 -8.44 21.24
CA VAL A 66 -19.31 -9.16 20.64
C VAL A 66 -20.04 -10.01 21.68
N GLY A 67 -19.33 -10.68 22.59
CA GLY A 67 -19.93 -11.41 23.70
C GLY A 67 -20.69 -10.50 24.69
N GLU A 68 -20.12 -9.35 25.03
CA GLU A 68 -20.77 -8.34 25.90
C GLU A 68 -22.07 -7.80 25.28
N PHE A 69 -22.07 -7.53 23.97
CA PHE A 69 -23.29 -7.10 23.25
C PHE A 69 -24.36 -8.20 23.20
N GLN A 70 -23.98 -9.46 23.03
CA GLN A 70 -24.94 -10.58 23.03
C GLN A 70 -25.58 -10.77 24.41
N ASN A 71 -24.78 -10.70 25.48
CA ASN A 71 -25.28 -10.77 26.84
C ASN A 71 -26.19 -9.58 27.18
N ALA A 72 -25.80 -8.36 26.81
CA ALA A 72 -26.62 -7.15 27.01
C ALA A 72 -27.94 -7.21 26.21
N LYS A 73 -27.93 -7.78 25.01
CA LYS A 73 -29.14 -8.03 24.21
C LYS A 73 -30.08 -9.04 24.89
N SER A 74 -29.54 -10.11 25.45
CA SER A 74 -30.33 -11.11 26.19
C SER A 74 -30.95 -10.56 27.48
N GLU A 75 -30.28 -9.60 28.14
CA GLU A 75 -30.80 -8.94 29.33
C GLU A 75 -31.92 -7.93 28.99
N ALA A 76 -31.82 -7.26 27.83
CA ALA A 76 -32.87 -6.38 27.31
C ALA A 76 -34.13 -7.15 26.86
N GLU A 77 -33.98 -8.35 26.31
CA GLU A 77 -35.10 -9.21 25.89
C GLU A 77 -35.89 -9.79 27.07
N LYS A 78 -35.30 -9.90 28.27
CA LYS A 78 -36.02 -10.31 29.50
C LYS A 78 -36.96 -9.25 30.08
N GLN A 79 -36.91 -8.00 29.62
CA GLN A 79 -37.75 -6.90 30.14
C GLN A 79 -38.91 -6.49 29.21
N VAL A 80 -39.12 -7.16 28.08
CA VAL A 80 -40.20 -6.82 27.13
C VAL A 80 -41.23 -7.95 27.04
N ALA A 81 -41.94 -8.17 28.15
CA ALA A 81 -43.20 -8.90 28.17
C ALA A 81 -44.20 -8.13 29.05
N GLY A 82 -44.64 -6.97 28.57
CA GLY A 82 -45.66 -6.13 29.20
C GLY A 82 -46.00 -4.89 28.37
N GLU A 83 -47.15 -4.95 27.69
CA GLU A 83 -48.03 -3.83 27.29
C GLU A 83 -47.80 -3.06 25.96
N THR A 84 -48.44 -3.60 24.92
CA THR A 84 -49.38 -3.02 23.91
C THR A 84 -49.38 -1.51 23.54
N THR A 85 -49.00 -1.27 22.27
CA THR A 85 -49.52 -0.33 21.24
C THR A 85 -50.10 1.06 21.58
N GLU A 86 -49.54 2.13 20.98
CA GLU A 86 -50.24 3.00 20.01
C GLU A 86 -49.29 3.97 19.23
N SER A 87 -49.23 3.77 17.91
CA SER A 87 -49.24 4.73 16.80
C SER A 87 -48.43 6.06 16.80
N VAL A 88 -47.42 6.12 15.91
CA VAL A 88 -47.27 7.02 14.72
C VAL A 88 -45.83 7.52 14.46
N SER A 89 -45.35 7.23 13.23
CA SER A 89 -44.29 7.84 12.39
C SER A 89 -42.92 8.16 13.00
N VAL A 90 -41.90 7.30 12.86
CA VAL A 90 -41.04 7.09 11.66
C VAL A 90 -40.39 8.37 11.09
N LYS A 91 -39.17 8.64 11.57
CA LYS A 91 -37.98 8.78 10.70
C LYS A 91 -36.75 8.20 11.39
N THR A 92 -36.69 6.87 11.36
CA THR A 92 -35.51 6.02 11.14
C THR A 92 -34.13 6.63 11.40
N ILE A 93 -33.60 6.36 12.59
CA ILE A 93 -32.16 6.24 12.83
C ILE A 93 -31.83 4.76 12.53
N THR A 94 -31.22 4.49 11.37
CA THR A 94 -30.61 3.19 11.06
C THR A 94 -29.09 3.38 11.12
N GLN A 95 -28.51 3.03 12.26
CA GLN A 95 -27.10 2.69 12.35
C GLN A 95 -26.91 1.30 11.74
N ASN A 96 -26.21 1.24 10.60
CA ASN A 96 -25.70 0.01 10.02
C ASN A 96 -24.27 0.29 9.54
N SER A 97 -23.31 -0.35 10.22
CA SER A 97 -22.02 -0.80 9.69
C SER A 97 -21.28 0.11 8.71
N SER A 98 -20.35 0.91 9.23
CA SER A 98 -19.02 1.11 8.63
C SER A 98 -18.22 1.97 9.58
N SER A 99 -17.03 1.53 9.97
CA SER A 99 -16.04 2.36 10.65
C SER A 99 -15.61 3.50 9.73
N ALA A 100 -16.43 4.54 9.67
CA ALA A 100 -16.12 5.82 9.09
C ALA A 100 -15.32 6.59 10.13
N VAL A 101 -14.00 6.59 9.96
CA VAL A 101 -13.16 7.64 10.53
C VAL A 101 -13.67 8.95 9.93
N PRO A 102 -14.19 9.91 10.72
CA PRO A 102 -14.56 11.21 10.18
C PRO A 102 -13.26 11.97 9.91
N SER A 103 -12.64 11.70 8.76
CA SER A 103 -11.69 12.65 8.19
C SER A 103 -12.50 13.88 7.81
N PRO A 104 -12.03 15.09 8.18
CA PRO A 104 -12.79 16.30 7.94
C PRO A 104 -13.10 16.37 6.44
N VAL A 105 -14.38 16.47 6.12
CA VAL A 105 -14.87 16.84 4.80
C VAL A 105 -14.43 18.28 4.58
N GLN A 106 -13.16 18.48 4.26
CA GLN A 106 -12.75 19.65 3.53
C GLN A 106 -13.29 19.42 2.14
N SER A 107 -14.43 20.07 1.86
CA SER A 107 -14.84 20.54 0.55
C SER A 107 -13.71 21.42 -0.02
N GLY A 108 -12.59 20.78 -0.32
CA GLY A 108 -11.28 21.33 -0.57
C GLY A 108 -10.52 20.37 -1.47
N LYS A 109 -9.64 20.94 -2.28
CA LYS A 109 -8.92 20.22 -3.32
C LYS A 109 -8.13 19.05 -2.74
N ILE A 110 -8.12 17.92 -3.45
CA ILE A 110 -7.40 16.70 -3.08
C ILE A 110 -5.92 16.89 -3.42
N ASN A 111 -5.05 16.77 -2.42
CA ASN A 111 -3.61 16.86 -2.62
C ASN A 111 -3.08 15.57 -3.27
N VAL A 112 -2.55 15.64 -4.49
CA VAL A 112 -2.11 14.45 -5.25
C VAL A 112 -0.87 13.76 -4.67
N ASN A 113 -0.06 14.48 -3.91
CA ASN A 113 1.14 13.94 -3.27
C ASN A 113 0.81 13.13 -2.02
N THR A 114 -0.21 13.55 -1.27
CA THR A 114 -0.55 12.96 0.04
C THR A 114 -1.85 12.17 0.04
N ALA A 115 -2.67 12.28 -1.01
CA ALA A 115 -3.95 11.59 -1.09
C ALA A 115 -3.81 10.07 -1.02
N SER A 116 -4.81 9.45 -0.41
CA SER A 116 -5.00 8.01 -0.41
C SER A 116 -5.58 7.53 -1.75
N ALA A 117 -5.45 6.24 -2.05
CA ALA A 117 -6.04 5.65 -3.26
C ALA A 117 -7.56 5.89 -3.33
N SER A 118 -8.27 5.78 -2.20
CA SER A 118 -9.72 6.02 -2.13
C SER A 118 -10.07 7.49 -2.38
N SER A 119 -9.26 8.43 -1.89
CA SER A 119 -9.46 9.85 -2.16
C SER A 119 -9.27 10.18 -3.64
N LEU A 120 -8.27 9.58 -4.29
CA LEU A 120 -8.05 9.76 -5.73
C LEU A 120 -9.16 9.12 -6.57
N ASP A 121 -9.67 7.96 -6.16
CA ASP A 121 -10.80 7.26 -6.80
C ASP A 121 -12.13 8.04 -6.72
N SER A 122 -12.26 8.95 -5.75
CA SER A 122 -13.43 9.84 -5.68
C SER A 122 -13.45 10.94 -6.76
N LEU A 123 -12.36 11.10 -7.53
CA LEU A 123 -12.26 12.12 -8.57
C LEU A 123 -13.00 11.70 -9.86
N PRO A 124 -13.69 12.64 -10.53
CA PRO A 124 -14.47 12.32 -11.73
C PRO A 124 -13.57 11.84 -12.88
N GLY A 125 -13.70 10.57 -13.25
CA GLY A 125 -12.92 9.95 -14.32
C GLY A 125 -11.59 9.32 -13.87
N ILE A 126 -11.29 9.31 -12.58
CA ILE A 126 -10.19 8.55 -11.97
C ILE A 126 -10.85 7.38 -11.23
N GLY A 127 -10.60 6.17 -11.73
CA GLY A 127 -11.01 4.94 -11.07
C GLY A 127 -9.85 4.29 -10.29
N PRO A 128 -10.06 3.10 -9.71
CA PRO A 128 -9.05 2.43 -8.87
C PRO A 128 -7.73 2.17 -9.62
N SER A 129 -7.83 1.88 -10.93
CA SER A 129 -6.66 1.67 -11.78
C SER A 129 -5.83 2.95 -11.98
N TYR A 130 -6.50 4.09 -12.14
CA TYR A 130 -5.82 5.38 -12.30
C TYR A 130 -5.26 5.88 -10.98
N ALA A 131 -6.01 5.72 -9.88
CA ALA A 131 -5.55 6.04 -8.53
C ALA A 131 -4.24 5.29 -8.19
N GLY A 132 -4.18 3.99 -8.49
CA GLY A 132 -2.95 3.20 -8.33
C GLY A 132 -1.78 3.78 -9.14
N ARG A 133 -1.98 4.10 -10.42
CA ARG A 133 -0.92 4.67 -11.27
C ARG A 133 -0.43 6.05 -10.81
N ILE A 134 -1.30 6.86 -10.21
CA ILE A 134 -0.91 8.16 -9.63
C ILE A 134 0.02 7.92 -8.44
N ILE A 135 -0.28 6.92 -7.61
CA ILE A 135 0.57 6.52 -6.47
C ILE A 135 1.91 5.98 -6.97
N ASP A 136 1.89 5.07 -7.95
CA ASP A 136 3.11 4.52 -8.56
C ASP A 136 3.99 5.64 -9.14
N TYR A 137 3.37 6.64 -9.80
CA TYR A 137 4.08 7.76 -10.39
C TYR A 137 4.77 8.62 -9.32
N ARG A 138 4.09 8.97 -8.21
CA ARG A 138 4.72 9.77 -7.14
C ARG A 138 5.84 9.01 -6.44
N GLU A 139 5.71 7.69 -6.29
CA GLU A 139 6.77 6.86 -5.69
C GLU A 139 7.99 6.77 -6.60
N ALA A 140 7.79 6.65 -7.92
CA ALA A 140 8.86 6.57 -8.89
C ALA A 140 9.56 7.92 -9.17
N ASN A 141 8.82 9.03 -9.13
CA ASN A 141 9.33 10.36 -9.53
C ASN A 141 9.57 11.32 -8.35
N GLY A 142 9.25 10.90 -7.13
CA GLY A 142 9.40 11.72 -5.92
C GLY A 142 8.29 12.77 -5.74
N GLY A 143 7.08 12.49 -6.22
CA GLY A 143 5.92 13.38 -6.17
C GLY A 143 5.68 14.19 -7.45
N PHE A 144 4.59 14.94 -7.44
CA PHE A 144 4.20 15.91 -8.45
C PHE A 144 4.67 17.30 -8.03
N LYS A 145 5.33 18.03 -8.93
CA LYS A 145 5.77 19.42 -8.74
C LYS A 145 4.78 20.44 -9.30
N ALA A 146 4.02 20.03 -10.31
CA ALA A 146 3.00 20.82 -10.97
C ALA A 146 1.72 19.99 -11.13
N ILE A 147 0.56 20.65 -11.23
CA ILE A 147 -0.73 19.94 -11.33
C ILE A 147 -0.80 19.23 -12.69
N GLU A 148 -0.18 19.81 -13.72
CA GLU A 148 -0.10 19.27 -15.06
C GLU A 148 0.71 17.96 -15.15
N GLU A 149 1.62 17.69 -14.20
CA GLU A 149 2.42 16.45 -14.21
C GLU A 149 1.56 15.19 -14.01
N VAL A 150 0.33 15.35 -13.50
CA VAL A 150 -0.66 14.25 -13.45
C VAL A 150 -0.98 13.71 -14.84
N MET A 151 -0.78 14.50 -15.90
CA MET A 151 -0.91 14.04 -17.31
C MET A 151 0.23 13.12 -17.77
N ASN A 152 1.36 13.08 -17.05
CA ASN A 152 2.44 12.14 -17.33
C ASN A 152 2.11 10.71 -16.87
N VAL A 153 1.07 10.56 -16.04
CA VAL A 153 0.59 9.26 -15.58
C VAL A 153 -0.06 8.52 -16.74
N LYS A 154 0.37 7.29 -16.99
CA LYS A 154 -0.10 6.47 -18.12
C LYS A 154 -1.63 6.35 -18.12
N GLY A 155 -2.26 6.90 -19.15
CA GLY A 155 -3.71 6.86 -19.36
C GLY A 155 -4.50 8.05 -18.80
N ILE A 156 -3.86 8.99 -18.10
CA ILE A 156 -4.48 10.28 -17.77
C ILE A 156 -4.21 11.23 -18.93
N GLY A 157 -5.21 11.40 -19.80
CA GLY A 157 -5.16 12.36 -20.90
C GLY A 157 -5.70 13.74 -20.53
N PRO A 158 -5.58 14.73 -21.43
CA PRO A 158 -6.09 16.09 -21.22
C PRO A 158 -7.59 16.13 -20.88
N LYS A 159 -8.39 15.25 -21.48
CA LYS A 159 -9.84 15.13 -21.18
C LYS A 159 -10.14 14.75 -19.74
N THR A 160 -9.31 13.89 -19.14
CA THR A 160 -9.48 13.48 -17.74
C THR A 160 -8.94 14.55 -16.83
N PHE A 161 -7.79 15.12 -17.17
CA PHE A 161 -7.16 16.22 -16.45
C PHE A 161 -8.09 17.43 -16.29
N GLU A 162 -8.76 17.87 -17.36
CA GLU A 162 -9.70 18.99 -17.31
C GLU A 162 -10.85 18.80 -16.33
N LYS A 163 -11.28 17.55 -16.09
CA LYS A 163 -12.35 17.24 -15.15
C LYS A 163 -11.89 17.26 -13.69
N ILE A 164 -10.61 17.03 -13.46
CA ILE A 164 -10.05 16.89 -12.11
C ILE A 164 -9.21 18.10 -11.67
N LYS A 165 -8.72 18.93 -12.58
CA LYS A 165 -7.82 20.07 -12.28
C LYS A 165 -8.36 21.00 -11.19
N ASP A 166 -9.68 21.21 -11.16
CA ASP A 166 -10.34 22.09 -10.18
C ASP A 166 -10.52 21.42 -8.81
N LYS A 167 -10.37 20.10 -8.77
CA LYS A 167 -10.55 19.23 -7.60
C LYS A 167 -9.22 18.79 -6.99
N ILE A 168 -8.08 19.07 -7.61
CA ILE A 168 -6.76 18.63 -7.16
C ILE A 168 -5.82 19.79 -6.81
N THR A 169 -4.86 19.52 -5.93
CA THR A 169 -3.79 20.42 -5.50
C THR A 169 -2.51 19.61 -5.25
N ILE A 170 -1.39 20.28 -4.99
CA ILE A 170 -0.07 19.70 -4.71
C ILE A 170 0.27 19.82 -3.23
#